data_AF-A0A940SSU8-F1
#
_entry.id   AF-A0A940SSU8-F1
#
_cell.length_a   1.000
_cell.length_b   1.000
_cell.length_c   1.000
_cell.angle_alpha   90.00
_cell.angle_beta   90.00
_cell.angle_gamma   90.00
#
_symmetry.space_group_name_H-M   'P 1'
#
loop_
_entity.id
_entity.type
_entity.pdbx_description
1 polymer ?
#
loop_
_entity_poly.entity_id
_entity_poly.type
_entity_poly.pdbx_seq_one_letter_code
_entity_poly.pdbx_strand_id
1 'polypeptide(L)'
;MSIDLTKLEYLTVDQIDDIQFDTGIFVKDFDIDDFRESIMEGQVSRVTKDSFSISVQRDTVNVLSDLNGVHFDYLEGIVTTKITASVSFTLASMSKEDLAMALGGATIDGDTITIKYALDAADFQNVALILPILDGGFVVAELPKALSTGGLSISTSKAAVGGLSCTMTGFKSLADNTIEPIILYRITPEGSLGEITVASAAGTAVGDTKLTLSGYTPASGESYVYKVGTTTAAPTIAYHAMPDYPWTPWDGTSDITAQTNKKIAVVSVNQNGAVAYGSATVTAKS
;
A
#
# COMPACT_ATOMS: atom_id res chain seq x y z
N MET A 1 12.01 -6.44 10.82
CA MET A 1 12.25 -5.65 9.60
C MET A 1 12.11 -4.21 10.04
N SER A 2 13.17 -3.40 10.00
CA SER A 2 13.10 -2.02 10.49
C SER A 2 12.20 -1.20 9.56
N ILE A 3 11.18 -0.56 10.10
CA ILE A 3 10.22 0.27 9.35
C ILE A 3 10.78 1.69 9.28
N ASP A 4 11.04 2.17 8.07
CA ASP A 4 11.51 3.53 7.79
C ASP A 4 10.32 4.46 7.50
N LEU A 5 9.94 5.26 8.48
CA LEU A 5 8.83 6.23 8.38
C LEU A 5 9.11 7.38 7.40
N THR A 6 10.36 7.58 6.97
CA THR A 6 10.67 8.60 5.95
C THR A 6 10.24 8.17 4.54
N LYS A 7 9.87 6.90 4.37
CA LYS A 7 9.38 6.30 3.11
C LYS A 7 7.89 5.95 3.17
N LEU A 8 7.15 6.59 4.08
CA LEU A 8 5.69 6.55 4.10
C LEU A 8 5.15 7.23 2.84
N GLU A 9 4.40 6.47 2.05
CA GLU A 9 3.64 7.02 0.93
C GLU A 9 2.16 6.89 1.22
N TYR A 10 1.49 8.04 1.33
CA TYR A 10 0.05 8.09 1.50
C TYR A 10 -0.65 7.67 0.21
N LEU A 11 -1.62 6.78 0.36
CA LEU A 11 -2.37 6.22 -0.75
C LEU A 11 -3.78 6.81 -0.81
N THR A 12 -4.29 6.93 -2.02
CA THR A 12 -5.73 7.05 -2.28
C THR A 12 -6.36 5.67 -2.33
N VAL A 13 -7.70 5.61 -2.22
CA VAL A 13 -8.45 4.35 -2.27
C VAL A 13 -8.25 3.63 -3.60
N ASP A 14 -8.26 4.38 -4.70
CA ASP A 14 -8.06 3.83 -6.04
C ASP A 14 -6.67 3.17 -6.20
N GLN A 15 -5.65 3.70 -5.53
CA GLN A 15 -4.30 3.12 -5.56
C GLN A 15 -4.18 1.80 -4.78
N ILE A 16 -5.14 1.47 -3.90
CA ILE A 16 -5.15 0.22 -3.15
C ILE A 16 -5.71 -0.94 -3.99
N ASP A 17 -6.71 -0.66 -4.83
CA ASP A 17 -7.40 -1.69 -5.62
C ASP A 17 -6.46 -2.40 -6.62
N ASP A 18 -5.38 -1.73 -7.03
CA ASP A 18 -4.38 -2.29 -7.95
C ASP A 18 -3.27 -3.11 -7.24
N ILE A 19 -3.28 -3.21 -5.90
CA ILE A 19 -2.24 -3.89 -5.12
C ILE A 19 -2.65 -5.33 -4.78
N GLN A 20 -1.73 -6.28 -5.00
CA GLN A 20 -1.90 -7.66 -4.55
C GLN A 20 -1.39 -7.88 -3.13
N PHE A 21 -2.28 -8.35 -2.26
CA PHE A 21 -2.02 -8.57 -0.85
C PHE A 21 -1.90 -10.06 -0.50
N ASP A 22 -1.11 -10.36 0.53
CA ASP A 22 -1.16 -11.63 1.25
C ASP A 22 -2.08 -11.51 2.48
N THR A 23 -2.08 -12.51 3.35
CA THR A 23 -2.90 -12.59 4.55
C THR A 23 -2.58 -11.43 5.49
N GLY A 24 -3.59 -10.59 5.72
CA GLY A 24 -3.48 -9.44 6.60
C GLY A 24 -3.46 -9.79 8.09
N ILE A 25 -3.08 -8.79 8.89
CA ILE A 25 -3.25 -8.80 10.34
C ILE A 25 -4.04 -7.57 10.76
N PHE A 26 -4.90 -7.74 11.75
CA PHE A 26 -5.61 -6.65 12.38
C PHE A 26 -4.95 -6.31 13.71
N VAL A 27 -4.66 -5.03 13.94
CA VAL A 27 -3.94 -4.54 15.12
C VAL A 27 -4.84 -3.58 15.90
N LYS A 28 -5.03 -3.89 17.18
CA LYS A 28 -5.72 -3.04 18.16
C LYS A 28 -4.73 -2.10 18.83
N ASP A 29 -5.22 -0.96 19.30
CA ASP A 29 -4.41 0.09 19.94
C ASP A 29 -3.19 0.42 19.09
N PHE A 30 -3.43 0.61 17.79
CA PHE A 30 -2.36 0.74 16.81
C PHE A 30 -1.57 2.02 17.08
N ASP A 31 -0.25 1.85 17.13
CA ASP A 31 0.73 2.93 17.13
C ASP A 31 1.81 2.56 16.12
N ILE A 32 2.04 3.47 15.18
CA ILE A 32 2.97 3.23 14.08
C ILE A 32 4.41 3.17 14.57
N ASP A 33 4.79 3.88 15.63
CA ASP A 33 6.14 3.91 16.18
C ASP A 33 6.43 2.62 16.96
N ASP A 34 5.49 2.17 17.79
CA ASP A 34 5.61 0.90 18.51
C ASP A 34 5.68 -0.29 17.54
N PHE A 35 4.89 -0.25 16.47
CA PHE A 35 4.90 -1.28 15.42
C PHE A 35 6.27 -1.46 14.75
N ARG A 36 7.16 -0.44 14.81
CA ARG A 36 8.53 -0.50 14.26
C ARG A 36 9.46 -1.37 15.10
N GLU A 37 9.27 -1.35 16.41
CA GLU A 37 10.18 -1.98 17.35
C GLU A 37 9.84 -3.46 17.56
N SER A 38 8.55 -3.79 17.65
CA SER A 38 8.07 -5.17 17.66
C SER A 38 6.56 -5.24 17.49
N ILE A 39 6.06 -6.33 16.92
CA ILE A 39 4.64 -6.65 16.97
C ILE A 39 4.36 -7.21 18.38
N MET A 40 3.61 -6.48 19.22
CA MET A 40 3.32 -6.91 20.59
C MET A 40 2.30 -8.06 20.64
N GLU A 41 2.60 -9.08 21.45
CA GLU A 41 1.73 -10.22 21.69
C GLU A 41 0.45 -9.75 22.42
N GLY A 42 -0.72 -9.91 21.80
CA GLY A 42 -2.03 -9.49 22.34
C GLY A 42 -2.73 -8.34 21.60
N GLN A 43 -2.00 -7.53 20.83
CA GLN A 43 -2.58 -6.49 19.96
C GLN A 43 -3.01 -7.02 18.59
N VAL A 44 -2.55 -8.22 18.23
CA VAL A 44 -2.75 -8.79 16.89
C VAL A 44 -3.85 -9.83 16.86
N SER A 45 -4.83 -9.59 16.01
CA SER A 45 -5.83 -10.59 15.63
C SER A 45 -5.56 -11.01 14.18
N ARG A 46 -5.36 -12.32 13.95
CA ARG A 46 -5.06 -12.85 12.62
C ARG A 46 -6.31 -12.85 11.75
N VAL A 47 -6.22 -12.20 10.59
CA VAL A 47 -7.30 -12.17 9.60
C VAL A 47 -7.24 -13.44 8.76
N THR A 48 -8.38 -14.04 8.46
CA THR A 48 -8.43 -15.19 7.55
C THR A 48 -8.12 -14.74 6.12
N LYS A 49 -7.32 -15.55 5.41
CA LYS A 49 -6.97 -15.31 4.00
C LYS A 49 -8.24 -15.02 3.17
N ASP A 50 -8.19 -13.98 2.34
CA ASP A 50 -9.24 -13.55 1.40
C ASP A 50 -10.55 -13.00 2.00
N SER A 51 -10.52 -12.50 3.23
CA SER A 51 -11.75 -12.06 3.93
C SER A 51 -11.72 -10.61 4.43
N PHE A 52 -10.99 -9.72 3.77
CA PHE A 52 -10.94 -8.30 4.13
C PHE A 52 -11.41 -7.38 3.02
N SER A 53 -11.89 -6.19 3.40
CA SER A 53 -12.18 -5.09 2.47
C SER A 53 -11.91 -3.75 3.14
N ILE A 54 -11.48 -2.77 2.35
CA ILE A 54 -11.36 -1.36 2.73
C ILE A 54 -12.39 -0.61 1.89
N SER A 55 -13.20 0.23 2.51
CA SER A 55 -14.24 1.00 1.83
C SER A 55 -14.26 2.43 2.32
N VAL A 56 -14.30 3.37 1.38
CA VAL A 56 -14.50 4.80 1.67
C VAL A 56 -15.60 5.30 0.74
N GLN A 57 -16.70 5.74 1.32
CA GLN A 57 -17.86 6.26 0.59
C GLN A 57 -18.13 7.70 1.00
N ARG A 58 -18.41 8.55 0.01
CA ARG A 58 -18.88 9.93 0.21
C ARG A 58 -20.32 10.04 -0.26
N ASP A 59 -21.20 10.38 0.67
CA ASP A 59 -22.56 10.75 0.34
C ASP A 59 -22.58 12.25 0.01
N THR A 60 -23.20 12.59 -1.12
CA THR A 60 -23.32 13.97 -1.58
C THR A 60 -24.77 14.31 -1.86
N VAL A 61 -25.11 15.58 -1.71
CA VAL A 61 -26.40 16.14 -2.10
C VAL A 61 -26.17 17.36 -2.99
N ASN A 62 -27.04 17.56 -3.97
CA ASN A 62 -27.08 18.81 -4.72
C ASN A 62 -28.02 19.79 -4.01
N VAL A 63 -27.47 20.78 -3.30
CA VAL A 63 -28.28 21.80 -2.59
C VAL A 63 -28.99 22.78 -3.54
N LEU A 64 -28.66 22.73 -4.83
CA LEU A 64 -29.29 23.55 -5.87
C LEU A 64 -30.39 22.82 -6.64
N SER A 65 -30.63 21.53 -6.35
CA SER A 65 -31.62 20.71 -7.08
C SER A 65 -33.03 21.31 -7.05
N ASP A 66 -33.36 22.04 -6.00
CA ASP A 66 -34.70 22.55 -5.75
C ASP A 66 -34.87 24.01 -6.18
N LEU A 67 -33.82 24.64 -6.74
CA LEU A 67 -33.84 26.02 -7.20
C LEU A 67 -34.38 26.13 -8.64
N ASN A 68 -35.40 26.97 -8.82
CA ASN A 68 -36.01 27.20 -10.13
C ASN A 68 -35.03 27.95 -11.06
N GLY A 69 -34.86 27.46 -12.30
CA GLY A 69 -33.96 28.05 -13.30
C GLY A 69 -32.54 27.48 -13.30
N VAL A 70 -32.23 26.51 -12.44
CA VAL A 70 -31.00 25.71 -12.52
C VAL A 70 -31.22 24.62 -13.56
N HIS A 71 -30.44 24.65 -14.65
CA HIS A 71 -30.59 23.72 -15.78
C HIS A 71 -29.47 22.66 -15.84
N PHE A 72 -28.48 22.75 -14.95
CA PHE A 72 -27.34 21.85 -14.87
C PHE A 72 -26.97 21.60 -13.40
N ASP A 73 -26.37 20.45 -13.11
CA ASP A 73 -25.71 20.21 -11.83
C ASP A 73 -24.41 21.01 -11.79
N TYR A 74 -24.42 22.09 -11.03
CA TYR A 74 -23.23 22.94 -10.81
C TYR A 74 -22.37 22.36 -9.70
N LEU A 75 -21.04 22.41 -9.88
CA LEU A 75 -20.10 21.90 -8.88
C LEU A 75 -20.28 22.58 -7.52
N GLU A 76 -20.69 23.85 -7.50
CA GLU A 76 -20.94 24.66 -6.31
C GLU A 76 -22.17 24.19 -5.52
N GLY A 77 -23.07 23.44 -6.17
CA GLY A 77 -24.24 22.85 -5.54
C GLY A 77 -23.99 21.51 -4.87
N ILE A 78 -22.89 20.83 -5.20
CA ILE A 78 -22.60 19.50 -4.65
C ILE A 78 -21.91 19.64 -3.29
N VAL A 79 -22.58 19.17 -2.24
CA VAL A 79 -22.08 19.19 -0.87
C VAL A 79 -21.98 17.76 -0.32
N THR A 80 -20.81 17.41 0.24
CA THR A 80 -20.63 16.14 0.96
C THR A 80 -21.37 16.19 2.29
N THR A 81 -22.31 15.28 2.50
CA THR A 81 -23.10 15.18 3.74
C THR A 81 -22.54 14.18 4.72
N LYS A 82 -21.88 13.14 4.22
CA LYS A 82 -21.30 12.08 5.05
C LYS A 82 -20.09 11.47 4.35
N ILE A 83 -19.09 11.12 5.15
CA ILE A 83 -17.99 10.27 4.74
C ILE A 83 -18.05 9.04 5.65
N THR A 84 -18.16 7.86 5.05
CA THR A 84 -18.10 6.58 5.76
C THR A 84 -16.83 5.88 5.32
N ALA A 85 -15.90 5.64 6.24
CA ALA A 85 -14.71 4.86 5.99
C ALA A 85 -14.71 3.63 6.90
N SER A 86 -14.59 2.45 6.32
CA SER A 86 -14.70 1.19 7.04
C SER A 86 -13.70 0.16 6.55
N VAL A 87 -13.26 -0.68 7.47
CA VAL A 87 -12.47 -1.88 7.18
C VAL A 87 -13.23 -3.08 7.70
N SER A 88 -13.52 -4.03 6.83
CA SER A 88 -14.14 -5.30 7.19
C SER A 88 -13.11 -6.42 7.12
N PHE A 89 -13.18 -7.37 8.06
CA PHE A 89 -12.30 -8.54 8.08
C PHE A 89 -12.96 -9.70 8.84
N THR A 90 -12.47 -10.93 8.63
CA THR A 90 -12.86 -12.08 9.46
C THR A 90 -11.68 -12.55 10.30
N LEU A 91 -11.87 -12.63 11.61
CA LEU A 91 -10.89 -13.16 12.55
C LEU A 91 -11.02 -14.68 12.68
N ALA A 92 -9.88 -15.36 12.73
CA ALA A 92 -9.80 -16.79 13.00
C ALA A 92 -9.91 -17.12 14.50
N SER A 93 -9.59 -16.16 15.37
CA SER A 93 -9.71 -16.27 16.83
C SER A 93 -11.02 -15.67 17.34
N MET A 94 -11.56 -16.26 18.41
CA MET A 94 -12.74 -15.76 19.13
C MET A 94 -12.40 -15.52 20.60
N SER A 95 -11.38 -14.68 20.86
CA SER A 95 -11.10 -14.25 22.23
C SER A 95 -12.23 -13.37 22.77
N LYS A 96 -12.34 -13.23 24.09
CA LYS A 96 -13.33 -12.35 24.72
C LYS A 96 -13.11 -10.88 24.33
N GLU A 97 -11.86 -10.50 24.11
CA GLU A 97 -11.45 -9.19 23.62
C GLU A 97 -11.85 -8.97 22.15
N ASP A 98 -11.71 -9.99 21.29
CA ASP A 98 -12.18 -9.92 19.90
C ASP A 98 -13.70 -9.81 19.82
N LEU A 99 -14.42 -10.53 20.69
CA LEU A 99 -15.88 -10.47 20.78
C LEU A 99 -16.37 -9.11 21.30
N ALA A 100 -15.75 -8.57 22.34
CA ALA A 100 -16.09 -7.25 22.86
C ALA A 100 -15.83 -6.15 21.83
N MET A 101 -14.73 -6.26 21.08
CA MET A 101 -14.41 -5.35 19.98
C MET A 101 -15.46 -5.46 18.85
N ALA A 102 -15.83 -6.66 18.42
CA ALA A 102 -16.82 -6.86 17.36
C ALA A 102 -18.21 -6.30 17.72
N LEU A 103 -18.53 -6.22 19.02
CA LEU A 103 -19.77 -5.62 19.52
C LEU A 103 -19.77 -4.08 19.54
N GLY A 104 -18.60 -3.42 19.42
CA GLY A 104 -18.53 -1.97 19.21
C GLY A 104 -18.88 -1.14 20.44
N GLY A 105 -18.35 -1.51 21.60
CA GLY A 105 -18.59 -0.82 22.88
C GLY A 105 -19.13 -1.77 23.93
N ALA A 106 -18.24 -2.57 24.51
CA ALA A 106 -18.59 -3.54 25.53
C ALA A 106 -17.54 -3.60 26.64
N THR A 107 -17.97 -3.91 27.86
CA THR A 107 -17.08 -4.14 29.00
C THR A 107 -16.96 -5.63 29.27
N ILE A 108 -15.77 -6.05 29.69
CA ILE A 108 -15.47 -7.44 30.07
C ILE A 108 -15.32 -7.49 31.59
N ASP A 109 -16.11 -8.34 32.26
CA ASP A 109 -15.96 -8.68 33.67
C ASP A 109 -15.93 -10.20 33.83
N GLY A 110 -14.75 -10.74 34.10
CA GLY A 110 -14.50 -12.18 34.08
C GLY A 110 -14.83 -12.80 32.71
N ASP A 111 -15.90 -13.63 32.71
CA ASP A 111 -16.42 -14.33 31.54
C ASP A 111 -17.66 -13.64 30.92
N THR A 112 -18.07 -12.48 31.46
CA THR A 112 -19.25 -11.75 31.01
C THR A 112 -18.87 -10.56 30.14
N ILE A 113 -19.47 -10.48 28.95
CA ILE A 113 -19.39 -9.33 28.05
C ILE A 113 -20.70 -8.55 28.15
N THR A 114 -20.63 -7.28 28.54
CA THR A 114 -21.80 -6.40 28.65
C THR A 114 -21.70 -5.27 27.63
N ILE A 115 -22.69 -5.18 26.74
CA ILE A 115 -22.78 -4.12 25.73
C ILE A 115 -23.15 -2.82 26.44
N LYS A 116 -22.41 -1.74 26.15
CA LYS A 116 -22.72 -0.41 26.64
C LYS A 116 -23.87 0.18 25.84
N TYR A 117 -24.82 0.79 26.53
CA TYR A 117 -25.90 1.56 25.87
C TYR A 117 -25.43 2.96 25.44
N ALA A 118 -24.59 3.59 26.26
CA ALA A 118 -24.00 4.88 25.99
C ALA A 118 -22.50 4.70 25.76
N LEU A 119 -22.02 5.19 24.61
CA LEU A 119 -20.62 5.19 24.25
C LEU A 119 -19.92 6.42 24.83
N ASP A 120 -18.66 6.25 25.19
CA ASP A 120 -17.77 7.32 25.62
C ASP A 120 -16.54 7.40 24.70
N ALA A 121 -15.70 8.43 24.88
CA ALA A 121 -14.55 8.66 24.02
C ALA A 121 -13.49 7.55 24.06
N ALA A 122 -13.45 6.74 25.13
CA ALA A 122 -12.50 5.64 25.28
C ALA A 122 -12.95 4.38 24.52
N ASP A 123 -14.22 4.28 24.13
CA ASP A 123 -14.72 3.18 23.29
C ASP A 123 -14.22 3.30 21.83
N PHE A 124 -13.78 4.50 21.42
CA PHE A 124 -13.22 4.74 20.10
C PHE A 124 -11.70 4.53 20.11
N GLN A 125 -11.27 3.42 19.51
CA GLN A 125 -9.88 2.96 19.54
C GLN A 125 -9.13 3.33 18.27
N ASN A 126 -7.81 3.50 18.36
CA ASN A 126 -6.97 3.49 17.17
C ASN A 126 -6.75 2.03 16.75
N VAL A 127 -7.09 1.69 15.52
CA VAL A 127 -6.93 0.33 14.99
C VAL A 127 -6.38 0.39 13.58
N ALA A 128 -5.70 -0.67 13.16
CA ALA A 128 -5.20 -0.76 11.80
C ALA A 128 -5.36 -2.16 11.20
N LEU A 129 -5.72 -2.21 9.92
CA LEU A 129 -5.54 -3.41 9.11
C LEU A 129 -4.23 -3.29 8.34
N ILE A 130 -3.32 -4.21 8.59
CA ILE A 130 -2.01 -4.27 7.95
C ILE A 130 -2.03 -5.40 6.93
N LEU A 131 -1.78 -5.05 5.67
CA LEU A 131 -1.85 -5.93 4.53
C LEU A 131 -0.45 -6.09 3.93
N PRO A 132 0.21 -7.23 4.14
CA PRO A 132 1.48 -7.52 3.48
C PRO A 132 1.29 -7.52 1.96
N ILE A 133 2.21 -6.89 1.24
CA ILE A 133 2.22 -6.88 -0.23
C ILE A 133 3.03 -8.08 -0.69
N LEU A 134 2.58 -8.78 -1.75
CA LEU A 134 3.25 -9.97 -2.28
C LEU A 134 4.72 -9.70 -2.66
N ASP A 135 4.99 -8.50 -3.18
CA ASP A 135 6.32 -8.03 -3.60
C ASP A 135 7.12 -7.35 -2.47
N GLY A 136 6.68 -7.54 -1.23
CA GLY A 136 7.30 -7.02 -0.02
C GLY A 136 6.73 -5.68 0.45
N GLY A 137 6.79 -5.49 1.77
CA GLY A 137 6.25 -4.31 2.45
C GLY A 137 4.82 -4.56 2.90
N PHE A 138 4.14 -3.50 3.28
CA PHE A 138 2.75 -3.59 3.71
C PHE A 138 2.01 -2.29 3.45
N VAL A 139 0.72 -2.41 3.14
CA VAL A 139 -0.25 -1.31 3.21
C VAL A 139 -0.86 -1.32 4.60
N VAL A 140 -1.01 -0.14 5.18
CA VAL A 140 -1.73 0.06 6.43
C VAL A 140 -2.98 0.88 6.14
N ALA A 141 -4.11 0.36 6.60
CA ALA A 141 -5.36 1.09 6.71
C ALA A 141 -5.61 1.40 8.19
N GLU A 142 -5.21 2.59 8.61
CA GLU A 142 -5.36 3.09 9.98
C GLU A 142 -6.71 3.79 10.14
N LEU A 143 -7.41 3.48 11.23
CA LEU A 143 -8.64 4.13 11.67
C LEU A 143 -8.39 4.74 13.06
N PRO A 144 -7.98 6.02 13.16
CA PRO A 144 -7.54 6.66 14.41
C PRO A 144 -8.60 6.69 15.52
N LYS A 145 -9.87 6.73 15.12
CA LYS A 145 -11.04 6.70 16.00
C LYS A 145 -12.09 5.76 15.43
N ALA A 146 -11.91 4.47 15.68
CA ALA A 146 -12.76 3.42 15.16
C ALA A 146 -13.71 2.83 16.21
N LEU A 147 -14.85 2.36 15.72
CA LEU A 147 -15.80 1.54 16.48
C LEU A 147 -16.36 0.44 15.58
N SER A 148 -16.73 -0.71 16.14
CA SER A 148 -17.49 -1.71 15.37
C SER A 148 -18.89 -1.23 15.09
N THR A 149 -19.25 -1.25 13.81
CA THR A 149 -20.61 -0.94 13.36
C THR A 149 -21.26 -2.11 12.61
N GLY A 150 -20.51 -3.18 12.35
CA GLY A 150 -21.03 -4.38 11.68
C GLY A 150 -21.89 -5.27 12.58
N GLY A 151 -21.80 -5.08 13.90
CA GLY A 151 -22.40 -5.98 14.88
C GLY A 151 -21.67 -7.33 14.97
N LEU A 152 -22.24 -8.27 15.72
CA LEU A 152 -21.70 -9.61 15.90
C LEU A 152 -22.43 -10.60 14.98
N SER A 153 -21.72 -11.14 13.99
CA SER A 153 -22.18 -12.28 13.20
C SER A 153 -21.12 -13.37 13.18
N ILE A 154 -21.49 -14.57 13.61
CA ILE A 154 -20.64 -15.77 13.55
C ILE A 154 -21.12 -16.61 12.38
N SER A 155 -20.24 -16.89 11.43
CA SER A 155 -20.54 -17.77 10.28
C SER A 155 -19.60 -18.98 10.27
N THR A 156 -20.07 -20.09 9.71
CA THR A 156 -19.27 -21.29 9.47
C THR A 156 -19.17 -21.54 7.96
N SER A 157 -17.97 -21.88 7.48
CA SER A 157 -17.75 -22.25 6.08
C SER A 157 -17.60 -23.78 5.93
N LYS A 158 -17.40 -24.26 4.69
CA LYS A 158 -17.19 -25.69 4.34
C LYS A 158 -15.88 -26.23 4.95
N ALA A 159 -15.93 -26.51 6.25
CA ALA A 159 -14.97 -27.25 7.08
C ALA A 159 -15.26 -27.07 8.59
N ALA A 160 -16.34 -26.37 8.96
CA ALA A 160 -16.68 -26.01 10.35
C ALA A 160 -15.64 -25.10 11.04
N VAL A 161 -14.83 -24.37 10.27
CA VAL A 161 -14.01 -23.27 10.78
C VAL A 161 -14.94 -22.07 10.96
N GLY A 162 -15.26 -21.74 12.21
CA GLY A 162 -16.03 -20.54 12.55
C GLY A 162 -15.16 -19.30 12.43
N GLY A 163 -15.70 -18.24 11.85
CA GLY A 163 -15.04 -16.94 11.75
C GLY A 163 -15.85 -15.85 12.46
N LEU A 164 -15.16 -14.92 13.11
CA LEU A 164 -15.77 -13.71 13.65
C LEU A 164 -15.63 -12.60 12.62
N SER A 165 -16.73 -12.30 11.92
CA SER A 165 -16.77 -11.18 10.98
C SER A 165 -16.88 -9.87 11.76
N CYS A 166 -16.02 -8.92 11.44
CA CYS A 166 -15.95 -7.62 12.08
C CYS A 166 -15.95 -6.51 11.02
N THR A 167 -16.56 -5.36 11.32
CA THR A 167 -16.48 -4.17 10.48
C THR A 167 -16.21 -2.97 11.37
N MET A 168 -15.00 -2.44 11.26
CA MET A 168 -14.56 -1.25 11.97
C MET A 168 -14.85 -0.04 11.10
N THR A 169 -15.53 0.96 11.66
CA THR A 169 -15.79 2.23 10.98
C THR A 169 -15.05 3.33 11.71
N GLY A 170 -14.34 4.17 10.96
CA GLY A 170 -13.66 5.34 11.51
C GLY A 170 -14.57 6.57 11.53
N PHE A 171 -14.37 7.41 12.54
CA PHE A 171 -15.21 8.58 12.81
C PHE A 171 -14.38 9.86 12.84
N LYS A 172 -14.98 10.96 12.39
CA LYS A 172 -14.42 12.30 12.62
C LYS A 172 -14.77 12.79 14.02
N SER A 173 -13.87 13.57 14.62
CA SER A 173 -14.15 14.30 15.84
C SER A 173 -14.59 15.72 15.51
N LEU A 174 -15.64 16.20 16.18
CA LEU A 174 -16.00 17.63 16.11
C LEU A 174 -15.01 18.50 16.90
N ALA A 175 -14.38 17.93 17.93
CA ALA A 175 -13.42 18.62 18.78
C ALA A 175 -12.01 18.69 18.16
N ASP A 176 -11.69 17.79 17.23
CA ASP A 176 -10.40 17.69 16.57
C ASP A 176 -10.59 17.38 15.08
N ASN A 177 -10.35 18.39 14.24
CA ASN A 177 -10.50 18.30 12.80
C ASN A 177 -9.29 17.66 12.09
N THR A 178 -8.23 17.33 12.82
CA THR A 178 -7.06 16.63 12.27
C THR A 178 -7.29 15.13 12.16
N ILE A 179 -8.31 14.60 12.85
CA ILE A 179 -8.69 13.19 12.81
C ILE A 179 -9.44 12.91 11.51
N GLU A 180 -8.76 12.25 10.59
CA GLU A 180 -9.38 11.66 9.42
C GLU A 180 -9.98 10.29 9.75
N PRO A 181 -11.12 9.91 9.13
CA PRO A 181 -11.81 8.67 9.44
C PRO A 181 -11.03 7.45 8.96
N ILE A 182 -10.11 7.61 8.01
CA ILE A 182 -9.16 6.58 7.60
C ILE A 182 -7.90 7.24 7.06
N ILE A 183 -6.76 6.65 7.35
CA ILE A 183 -5.46 7.03 6.80
C ILE A 183 -4.90 5.80 6.11
N LEU A 184 -4.57 5.95 4.83
CA LEU A 184 -4.05 4.89 3.99
C LEU A 184 -2.61 5.23 3.64
N TYR A 185 -1.70 4.30 3.91
CA TYR A 185 -0.31 4.47 3.51
C TYR A 185 0.35 3.13 3.23
N ARG A 186 1.32 3.14 2.33
CA ARG A 186 2.21 2.01 2.11
C ARG A 186 3.56 2.26 2.75
N ILE A 187 4.12 1.18 3.27
CA ILE A 187 5.52 1.09 3.65
C ILE A 187 6.13 0.03 2.76
N THR A 188 6.92 0.46 1.78
CA THR A 188 7.72 -0.45 0.98
C THR A 188 8.93 -0.93 1.79
N PRO A 189 9.42 -2.16 1.57
CA PRO A 189 10.69 -2.59 2.14
C PRO A 189 11.80 -1.61 1.78
N GLU A 190 12.82 -1.52 2.63
CA GLU A 190 14.15 -1.27 2.12
C GLU A 190 14.58 -2.48 1.29
N GLY A 191 14.12 -2.57 0.05
CA GLY A 191 14.71 -3.49 -0.92
C GLY A 191 16.02 -2.91 -1.40
N SER A 192 17.05 -3.74 -1.51
CA SER A 192 18.21 -3.40 -2.33
C SER A 192 17.93 -3.81 -3.77
N LEU A 193 18.34 -2.98 -4.72
CA LEU A 193 18.34 -3.37 -6.13
C LEU A 193 19.17 -4.65 -6.28
N GLY A 194 18.65 -5.64 -7.00
CA GLY A 194 19.46 -6.73 -7.51
C GLY A 194 20.60 -6.20 -8.38
N GLU A 195 21.70 -6.95 -8.46
CA GLU A 195 22.88 -6.52 -9.21
C GLU A 195 22.84 -7.08 -10.65
N ILE A 196 22.82 -6.19 -11.63
CA ILE A 196 23.00 -6.54 -13.04
C ILE A 196 24.45 -6.25 -13.42
N THR A 197 25.17 -7.27 -13.87
CA THR A 197 26.47 -7.06 -14.50
C THR A 197 26.25 -6.60 -15.93
N VAL A 198 26.64 -5.36 -16.24
CA VAL A 198 26.53 -4.78 -17.59
C VAL A 198 27.92 -4.73 -18.21
N ALA A 199 28.10 -5.43 -19.32
CA ALA A 199 29.28 -5.29 -20.18
C ALA A 199 28.91 -4.50 -21.43
N SER A 200 29.77 -3.57 -21.83
CA SER A 200 29.60 -2.76 -23.05
C SER A 200 30.74 -3.05 -24.02
N ALA A 201 30.39 -3.35 -25.28
CA ALA A 201 31.31 -3.59 -26.38
C ALA A 201 30.88 -2.80 -27.62
N ALA A 202 31.76 -2.73 -28.64
CA ALA A 202 31.42 -2.05 -29.89
C ALA A 202 30.17 -2.67 -30.54
N GLY A 203 29.21 -1.81 -30.90
CA GLY A 203 28.00 -2.21 -31.60
C GLY A 203 28.23 -2.49 -33.09
N THR A 204 27.14 -2.54 -33.84
CA THR A 204 27.14 -2.87 -35.27
C THR A 204 27.46 -1.65 -36.12
N ALA A 205 26.77 -0.52 -35.89
CA ALA A 205 27.01 0.74 -36.58
C ALA A 205 27.94 1.68 -35.80
N VAL A 206 28.56 2.62 -36.51
CA VAL A 206 29.43 3.64 -35.91
C VAL A 206 28.63 4.49 -34.93
N GLY A 207 29.14 4.65 -33.71
CA GLY A 207 28.46 5.37 -32.63
C GLY A 207 27.57 4.49 -31.73
N ASP A 208 27.41 3.20 -32.06
CA ASP A 208 26.60 2.28 -31.27
C ASP A 208 27.44 1.41 -30.33
N THR A 209 26.84 1.01 -29.21
CA THR A 209 27.35 0.02 -28.28
C THR A 209 26.41 -1.16 -28.16
N LYS A 210 26.99 -2.35 -28.02
CA LYS A 210 26.29 -3.57 -27.68
C LYS A 210 26.45 -3.86 -26.20
N LEU A 211 25.34 -4.09 -25.51
CA LEU A 211 25.35 -4.49 -24.11
C LEU A 211 25.16 -6.00 -23.97
N THR A 212 25.89 -6.59 -23.03
CA THR A 212 25.68 -7.97 -22.56
C THR A 212 25.38 -7.91 -21.07
N LEU A 213 24.23 -8.47 -20.68
CA LEU A 213 23.80 -8.53 -19.29
C LEU A 213 24.09 -9.92 -18.68
N SER A 214 24.49 -9.96 -17.42
CA SER A 214 24.63 -11.19 -16.64
C SER A 214 24.41 -10.92 -15.15
N GLY A 215 24.41 -11.97 -14.32
CA GLY A 215 24.22 -11.87 -12.86
C GLY A 215 22.76 -11.71 -12.41
N TYR A 216 21.88 -11.28 -13.32
CA TYR A 216 20.45 -11.13 -13.07
C TYR A 216 19.63 -11.72 -14.22
N THR A 217 18.57 -12.45 -13.89
CA THR A 217 17.61 -12.99 -14.86
C THR A 217 16.24 -12.41 -14.53
N PRO A 218 15.61 -11.68 -15.47
CA PRO A 218 14.30 -11.08 -15.21
C PRO A 218 13.26 -12.16 -14.91
N ALA A 219 12.42 -11.90 -13.91
CA ALA A 219 11.24 -12.71 -13.68
C ALA A 219 10.16 -12.48 -14.76
N SER A 220 9.15 -13.33 -14.78
CA SER A 220 8.00 -13.15 -15.67
C SER A 220 7.29 -11.82 -15.34
N GLY A 221 7.17 -10.92 -16.33
CA GLY A 221 6.56 -9.61 -16.17
C GLY A 221 7.56 -8.46 -15.94
N GLU A 222 8.85 -8.77 -15.85
CA GLU A 222 9.90 -7.74 -15.82
C GLU A 222 10.35 -7.33 -17.23
N SER A 223 10.80 -6.10 -17.35
CA SER A 223 11.35 -5.53 -18.58
C SER A 223 12.58 -4.68 -18.32
N TYR A 224 13.41 -4.47 -19.34
CA TYR A 224 14.60 -3.63 -19.22
C TYR A 224 14.33 -2.19 -19.68
N VAL A 225 14.90 -1.25 -18.95
CA VAL A 225 15.05 0.15 -19.36
C VAL A 225 16.50 0.56 -19.22
N TYR A 226 16.94 1.55 -20.00
CA TYR A 226 18.28 2.12 -19.90
C TYR A 226 18.27 3.63 -19.90
N LYS A 227 19.36 4.21 -19.42
CA LYS A 227 19.62 5.66 -19.47
C LYS A 227 21.11 5.91 -19.64
N VAL A 228 21.44 6.84 -20.53
CA VAL A 228 22.83 7.28 -20.74
C VAL A 228 23.09 8.48 -19.83
N GLY A 229 24.11 8.37 -19.00
CA GLY A 229 24.58 9.41 -18.10
C GLY A 229 25.68 10.28 -18.71
N THR A 230 26.52 10.80 -17.83
CA THR A 230 27.67 11.63 -18.22
C THR A 230 28.93 10.78 -18.28
N THR A 231 30.09 11.39 -18.55
CA THR A 231 31.38 10.69 -18.50
C THR A 231 31.85 10.40 -17.07
N THR A 232 31.30 11.10 -16.08
CA THR A 232 31.72 11.02 -14.67
C THR A 232 30.66 10.40 -13.76
N ALA A 233 29.39 10.41 -14.14
CA ALA A 233 28.29 9.91 -13.32
C ALA A 233 27.34 9.00 -14.13
N ALA A 234 27.09 7.81 -13.59
CA ALA A 234 26.03 6.93 -14.04
C ALA A 234 24.67 7.43 -13.51
N PRO A 235 23.58 7.30 -14.27
CA PRO A 235 22.24 7.56 -13.76
C PRO A 235 21.93 6.60 -12.62
N THR A 236 21.28 7.08 -11.56
CA THR A 236 20.84 6.26 -10.43
C THR A 236 19.31 6.16 -10.41
N ILE A 237 18.81 5.09 -9.81
CA ILE A 237 17.39 4.88 -9.51
C ILE A 237 17.31 4.18 -8.15
N ALA A 238 16.28 4.44 -7.37
CA ALA A 238 16.04 3.73 -6.12
C ALA A 238 15.21 2.46 -6.38
N TYR A 239 15.28 1.48 -5.47
CA TYR A 239 14.41 0.31 -5.51
C TYR A 239 12.93 0.73 -5.51
N HIS A 240 12.12 0.10 -6.37
CA HIS A 240 10.71 0.41 -6.63
C HIS A 240 10.42 1.86 -7.04
N ALA A 241 11.43 2.65 -7.40
CA ALA A 241 11.18 3.92 -8.07
C ALA A 241 10.69 3.65 -9.50
N MET A 242 9.63 4.33 -9.89
CA MET A 242 9.14 4.30 -11.26
C MET A 242 10.15 5.01 -12.17
N PRO A 243 10.57 4.38 -13.28
CA PRO A 243 11.42 5.05 -14.27
C PRO A 243 10.68 6.26 -14.84
N ASP A 244 11.25 7.45 -14.69
CA ASP A 244 10.73 8.70 -15.21
C ASP A 244 11.10 8.92 -16.69
N TYR A 245 10.57 10.00 -17.28
CA TYR A 245 10.97 10.46 -18.61
C TYR A 245 12.36 11.12 -18.51
N PRO A 246 13.43 10.30 -18.48
CA PRO A 246 14.22 10.03 -19.69
C PRO A 246 14.76 8.58 -19.79
N TRP A 247 14.23 7.62 -19.01
CA TRP A 247 14.56 6.21 -19.19
C TRP A 247 13.92 5.66 -20.47
N THR A 248 14.67 4.88 -21.24
CA THR A 248 14.22 4.35 -22.53
C THR A 248 13.99 2.84 -22.41
N PRO A 249 12.81 2.31 -22.81
CA PRO A 249 12.57 0.87 -22.88
C PRO A 249 13.58 0.18 -23.81
N TRP A 250 14.02 -1.02 -23.42
CA TRP A 250 14.97 -1.80 -24.20
C TRP A 250 14.62 -3.28 -24.17
N ASP A 251 14.84 -3.93 -25.31
CA ASP A 251 14.53 -5.34 -25.54
C ASP A 251 15.61 -6.30 -24.97
N GLY A 252 16.68 -5.76 -24.37
CA GLY A 252 17.79 -6.54 -23.83
C GLY A 252 18.81 -7.02 -24.87
N THR A 253 18.63 -6.70 -26.16
CA THR A 253 19.46 -7.27 -27.25
C THR A 253 19.87 -6.28 -28.34
N SER A 254 19.06 -5.26 -28.63
CA SER A 254 19.34 -4.23 -29.63
C SER A 254 20.53 -3.38 -29.24
N ASP A 255 21.29 -2.93 -30.22
CA ASP A 255 22.39 -1.99 -30.00
C ASP A 255 21.83 -0.61 -29.58
N ILE A 256 22.61 0.12 -28.78
CA ILE A 256 22.22 1.42 -28.23
C ILE A 256 23.19 2.48 -28.76
N THR A 257 22.65 3.59 -29.29
CA THR A 257 23.44 4.75 -29.69
C THR A 257 23.91 5.52 -28.45
N ALA A 258 25.20 5.41 -28.12
CA ALA A 258 25.81 6.09 -26.99
C ALA A 258 27.30 6.32 -27.25
N GLN A 259 27.81 7.50 -26.89
CA GLN A 259 29.22 7.85 -27.13
C GLN A 259 30.16 7.10 -26.17
N THR A 260 31.32 6.68 -26.69
CA THR A 260 32.41 6.11 -25.87
C THR A 260 32.76 6.99 -24.68
N ASN A 261 33.08 6.37 -23.53
CA ASN A 261 33.37 7.00 -22.24
C ASN A 261 32.17 7.59 -21.47
N LYS A 262 30.96 7.62 -22.02
CA LYS A 262 29.76 7.89 -21.22
C LYS A 262 29.45 6.71 -20.31
N LYS A 263 28.71 6.95 -19.23
CA LYS A 263 28.13 5.90 -18.41
C LYS A 263 26.76 5.51 -18.94
N ILE A 264 26.43 4.24 -18.92
CA ILE A 264 25.10 3.72 -19.23
C ILE A 264 24.62 2.89 -18.06
N ALA A 265 23.38 3.13 -17.62
CA ALA A 265 22.71 2.34 -16.60
C ALA A 265 21.61 1.50 -17.25
N VAL A 266 21.44 0.27 -16.78
CA VAL A 266 20.37 -0.65 -17.16
C VAL A 266 19.64 -1.04 -15.89
N VAL A 267 18.31 -1.06 -15.97
CA VAL A 267 17.43 -1.35 -14.84
C VAL A 267 16.42 -2.40 -15.29
N SER A 268 16.21 -3.43 -14.48
CA SER A 268 15.03 -4.30 -14.61
C SER A 268 13.88 -3.68 -13.83
N VAL A 269 12.71 -3.57 -14.45
CA VAL A 269 11.50 -2.97 -13.85
C VAL A 269 10.32 -3.92 -13.94
N ASN A 270 9.47 -3.93 -12.91
CA ASN A 270 8.16 -4.59 -12.90
C ASN A 270 7.05 -3.53 -12.71
N GLN A 271 5.81 -3.98 -12.45
CA GLN A 271 4.68 -3.09 -12.17
C GLN A 271 4.87 -2.15 -10.97
N ASN A 272 5.82 -2.45 -10.07
CA ASN A 272 6.12 -1.66 -8.88
C ASN A 272 7.38 -0.79 -9.04
N GLY A 273 8.02 -0.78 -10.22
CA GLY A 273 9.22 0.02 -10.51
C GLY A 273 10.51 -0.80 -10.54
N ALA A 274 11.64 -0.17 -10.23
CA ALA A 274 12.98 -0.75 -10.37
C ALA A 274 13.29 -1.88 -9.38
N VAL A 275 13.70 -3.05 -9.87
CA VAL A 275 14.02 -4.23 -9.05
C VAL A 275 15.49 -4.63 -9.10
N ALA A 276 16.19 -4.33 -10.19
CA ALA A 276 17.63 -4.57 -10.33
C ALA A 276 18.30 -3.49 -11.15
N TYR A 277 19.59 -3.26 -10.90
CA TYR A 277 20.37 -2.18 -11.51
C TYR A 277 21.78 -2.65 -11.85
N GLY A 278 22.30 -2.13 -12.96
CA GLY A 278 23.69 -2.26 -13.36
C GLY A 278 24.15 -1.07 -14.17
N SER A 279 25.47 -0.86 -14.22
CA SER A 279 26.03 0.21 -15.07
C SER A 279 27.37 -0.15 -15.66
N ALA A 280 27.69 0.46 -16.79
CA ALA A 280 28.95 0.28 -17.51
C ALA A 280 29.48 1.60 -18.06
N THR A 281 30.77 1.62 -18.40
CA THR A 281 31.33 2.63 -19.30
C THR A 281 31.10 2.18 -20.74
N VAL A 282 30.53 3.06 -21.56
CA VAL A 282 30.23 2.78 -22.96
C VAL A 282 31.51 2.63 -23.77
N THR A 283 31.58 1.54 -24.54
CA THR A 283 32.55 1.28 -25.60
C THR A 283 31.78 1.23 -26.92
N ALA A 284 31.73 2.35 -27.63
CA ALA A 284 31.02 2.43 -28.91
C ALA A 284 31.92 2.02 -30.08
N LYS A 285 31.31 1.60 -31.19
CA LYS A 285 32.03 1.37 -32.43
C LYS A 285 32.56 2.70 -32.98
N SER A 286 33.86 2.72 -33.30
CA SER A 286 34.53 3.83 -33.98
C SER A 286 34.22 3.84 -35.47
#